data_AF-A0A0C9YB81-F1
#
_entry.id   AF-A0A0C9YB81-F1
#
_cell.length_a   1.000
_cell.length_b   1.000
_cell.length_c   1.000
_cell.angle_alpha   90.00
_cell.angle_beta   90.00
_cell.angle_gamma   90.00
#
_symmetry.space_group_name_H-M   'P 1'
#
loop_
_entity.id
_entity.type
_entity.pdbx_description
1 polymer ?
#
loop_
_entity_poly.entity_id
_entity_poly.type
_entity_poly.pdbx_seq_one_letter_code
_entity_poly.pdbx_strand_id
1 'polypeptide(L)'
;MITKGYIKQADCMNLWQMHIHNSYYGNRMMFDGVIPRMPNPSNRFTGQRKVITKLKRHFSNTNDSAEKRKFFLLYGMGGIGKTQICLRFVEEMFDSDCFSIVFWIDASSVGTITQGLKGICILPEAQSSGLDGSPESALHWIGSLKENYIMV
;
A
#
# COMPACT_ATOMS: atom_id res chain seq x y z
N MET A 1 1.33 7.30 -7.78
CA MET A 1 1.86 8.32 -6.84
C MET A 1 1.97 7.59 -5.52
N ILE A 2 3.17 7.44 -4.94
CA ILE A 2 3.31 6.61 -3.73
C ILE A 2 2.98 7.46 -2.50
N THR A 3 2.03 7.02 -1.67
CA THR A 3 1.63 7.74 -0.45
C THR A 3 1.80 6.89 0.81
N LYS A 4 2.19 7.51 1.94
CA LYS A 4 2.30 6.87 3.26
C LYS A 4 1.44 7.60 4.29
N GLY A 5 0.69 6.87 5.12
CA GLY A 5 -0.04 7.40 6.29
C GLY A 5 0.49 6.84 7.62
N TYR A 6 0.33 7.60 8.70
CA TYR A 6 0.78 7.29 10.07
C TYR A 6 -0.28 7.75 11.09
N ILE A 7 -0.54 6.97 12.14
CA ILE A 7 -1.23 7.39 13.40
C ILE A 7 -0.59 6.65 14.59
N LYS A 8 -0.51 7.31 15.76
CA LYS A 8 0.15 6.85 17.01
C LYS A 8 -0.23 5.46 17.53
N GLN A 9 0.80 4.84 18.12
CA GLN A 9 0.88 3.56 18.81
C GLN A 9 0.09 3.49 20.13
N ALA A 10 -0.53 2.34 20.37
CA ALA A 10 -0.84 1.83 21.70
C ALA A 10 -0.40 0.36 21.76
N ASP A 11 0.29 -0.01 22.85
CA ASP A 11 0.84 -1.33 23.08
C ASP A 11 -0.22 -2.43 23.00
N CYS A 12 0.01 -3.42 22.13
CA CYS A 12 -0.52 -4.77 22.30
C CYS A 12 0.33 -5.75 21.48
N MET A 13 1.28 -6.38 22.15
CA MET A 13 1.97 -7.56 21.63
C MET A 13 0.98 -8.71 21.43
N ASN A 14 1.11 -9.40 20.29
CA ASN A 14 0.70 -10.78 20.05
C ASN A 14 -0.81 -11.08 20.15
N LEU A 15 -1.50 -10.97 19.01
CA LEU A 15 -2.59 -11.89 18.57
C LEU A 15 -3.25 -11.47 17.24
N TRP A 16 -2.87 -10.33 16.64
CA TRP A 16 -3.42 -9.86 15.35
C TRP A 16 -2.53 -10.13 14.12
N GLN A 17 -1.35 -10.74 14.32
CA GLN A 17 -0.39 -11.03 13.24
C GLN A 17 -0.84 -12.11 12.24
N MET A 18 -1.97 -12.79 12.46
CA MET A 18 -2.39 -13.91 11.60
C MET A 18 -3.47 -13.58 10.54
N HIS A 19 -4.10 -12.40 10.57
CA HIS A 19 -5.24 -12.11 9.67
C HIS A 19 -4.93 -11.17 8.49
N ILE A 20 -3.93 -10.29 8.60
CA ILE A 20 -3.47 -9.48 7.44
C ILE A 20 -2.45 -10.24 6.57
N HIS A 21 -1.86 -11.32 7.11
CA HIS A 21 -0.65 -11.94 6.58
C HIS A 21 -0.83 -12.80 5.32
N ASN A 22 -2.05 -12.95 4.79
CA ASN A 22 -2.30 -13.93 3.70
C ASN A 22 -3.16 -13.42 2.53
N SER A 23 -3.85 -12.28 2.62
CA SER A 23 -4.76 -11.89 1.54
C SER A 23 -4.07 -11.17 0.37
N TYR A 24 -2.95 -10.47 0.61
CA TYR A 24 -2.31 -9.63 -0.40
C TYR A 24 -1.05 -10.23 -1.05
N TYR A 25 -0.36 -11.15 -0.38
CA TYR A 25 0.86 -11.80 -0.89
C TYR A 25 0.67 -13.28 -1.28
N GLY A 26 -0.41 -13.92 -0.82
CA GLY A 26 -0.75 -15.32 -1.12
C GLY A 26 -1.90 -15.41 -2.13
N ASN A 27 -1.74 -16.22 -3.18
CA ASN A 27 -2.77 -16.44 -4.18
C ASN A 27 -4.10 -16.98 -3.60
N ARG A 28 -5.22 -16.54 -4.21
CA ARG A 28 -6.60 -17.08 -4.19
C ARG A 28 -7.48 -16.82 -2.95
N MET A 29 -8.23 -15.72 -3.01
CA MET A 29 -9.69 -15.79 -2.95
C MET A 29 -10.27 -15.05 -4.15
N MET A 30 -11.14 -15.73 -4.91
CA MET A 30 -11.96 -15.08 -5.91
C MET A 30 -13.02 -14.28 -5.17
N PHE A 31 -12.85 -12.97 -5.09
CA PHE A 31 -13.97 -12.06 -4.94
C PHE A 31 -14.24 -11.46 -6.32
N ASP A 32 -15.49 -11.49 -6.74
CA ASP A 32 -16.00 -11.06 -8.05
C ASP A 32 -15.93 -9.53 -8.26
N GLY A 33 -15.13 -8.83 -7.45
CA GLY A 33 -14.72 -7.45 -7.64
C GLY A 33 -13.26 -7.43 -8.05
N VAL A 34 -12.93 -6.69 -9.12
CA VAL A 34 -11.56 -6.54 -9.63
C VAL A 34 -10.69 -5.88 -8.55
N ILE A 35 -10.10 -6.69 -7.67
CA ILE A 35 -9.01 -6.25 -6.80
C ILE A 35 -7.82 -5.99 -7.73
N PRO A 36 -7.24 -4.78 -7.73
CA PRO A 36 -6.07 -4.49 -8.54
C PRO A 36 -4.96 -5.49 -8.18
N ARG A 37 -4.64 -6.39 -9.13
CA ARG A 37 -3.61 -7.39 -8.89
C ARG A 37 -2.26 -6.70 -8.91
N MET A 38 -1.59 -6.69 -7.76
CA MET A 38 -0.18 -6.33 -7.70
C MET A 38 0.60 -7.26 -8.65
N PRO A 39 1.33 -6.72 -9.62
CA PRO A 39 2.14 -7.55 -10.51
C PRO A 39 3.25 -8.24 -9.73
N ASN A 40 3.64 -9.45 -10.14
CA ASN A 40 4.72 -10.17 -9.46
C ASN A 40 6.05 -9.40 -9.61
N PRO A 41 6.82 -9.21 -8.51
CA PRO A 41 8.17 -8.71 -8.60
C PRO A 41 9.03 -9.66 -9.44
N SER A 42 9.92 -9.10 -10.26
CA SER A 42 10.88 -9.90 -11.03
C SER A 42 12.17 -10.09 -10.24
N ASN A 43 12.55 -11.34 -9.99
CA ASN A 43 13.84 -11.67 -9.37
C ASN A 43 15.04 -11.24 -10.24
N ARG A 44 14.81 -10.93 -11.53
CA ARG A 44 15.84 -10.43 -12.46
C ARG A 44 15.96 -8.91 -12.46
N PHE A 45 15.04 -8.20 -11.78
CA PHE A 45 15.14 -6.76 -11.64
C PHE A 45 16.35 -6.44 -10.75
N THR A 46 17.39 -5.88 -11.36
CA THR A 46 18.65 -5.52 -10.71
C THR A 46 19.04 -4.11 -11.14
N GLY A 47 19.94 -3.47 -10.39
CA GLY A 47 20.14 -2.03 -10.53
C GLY A 47 19.03 -1.22 -9.84
N GLN A 48 19.09 0.10 -9.89
CA GLN A 48 18.15 1.02 -9.19
C GLN A 48 18.23 1.05 -7.65
N ARG A 49 19.23 0.42 -7.04
CA ARG A 49 19.45 0.48 -5.58
C ARG A 49 19.51 1.92 -5.06
N LYS A 50 20.12 2.85 -5.80
CA LYS A 50 20.14 4.29 -5.45
C LYS A 50 18.74 4.88 -5.33
N VAL A 51 17.82 4.53 -6.24
CA VAL A 51 16.43 5.02 -6.22
C VAL A 51 15.67 4.39 -5.05
N ILE A 52 15.82 3.08 -4.83
CA ILE A 52 15.21 2.37 -3.70
C ILE A 52 15.72 2.94 -2.37
N THR A 53 17.02 3.16 -2.20
CA THR A 53 17.58 3.80 -1.00
C THR A 53 17.03 5.21 -0.80
N LYS A 54 16.82 5.98 -1.87
CA LYS A 54 16.20 7.31 -1.78
C LYS A 54 14.74 7.22 -1.32
N LEU A 55 13.97 6.26 -1.86
CA LEU A 55 12.60 5.98 -1.42
C LEU A 55 12.55 5.61 0.07
N LYS A 56 13.36 4.63 0.48
CA LYS A 56 13.47 4.19 1.88
C LYS A 56 13.79 5.36 2.80
N ARG A 57 14.84 6.13 2.50
CA ARG A 57 15.20 7.29 3.32
C ARG A 57 14.08 8.32 3.43
N HIS A 58 13.34 8.58 2.34
CA HIS A 58 12.22 9.52 2.36
C HIS A 58 11.08 9.04 3.29
N PHE A 59 10.72 7.76 3.18
CA PHE A 59 9.61 7.18 3.95
C PHE A 59 9.99 6.72 5.37
N SER A 60 11.27 6.56 5.70
CA SER A 60 11.75 6.18 7.04
C SER A 60 12.16 7.36 7.93
N ASN A 61 12.36 8.57 7.39
CA ASN A 61 12.80 9.70 8.21
C ASN A 61 11.68 10.16 9.18
N THR A 62 11.84 9.87 10.47
CA THR A 62 10.88 10.18 11.55
C THR A 62 11.09 11.56 12.18
N ASN A 63 12.09 12.31 11.73
CA ASN A 63 12.47 13.60 12.31
C ASN A 63 11.54 14.78 11.95
N ASP A 64 10.51 14.56 11.12
CA ASP A 64 9.51 15.59 10.86
C ASP A 64 8.57 15.69 12.06
N SER A 65 8.59 16.83 12.74
CA SER A 65 7.84 17.15 13.97
C SER A 65 6.31 17.19 13.80
N ALA A 66 5.79 16.76 12.66
CA ALA A 66 4.38 16.50 12.42
C ALA A 66 4.25 15.27 11.52
N GLU A 67 3.51 14.27 11.98
CA GLU A 67 3.11 13.02 11.32
C GLU A 67 2.28 13.31 10.05
N LYS A 68 2.92 13.87 9.01
CA LYS A 68 2.28 14.25 7.75
C LYS A 68 2.36 13.10 6.74
N ARG A 69 1.30 12.96 5.93
CA ARG A 69 1.31 12.04 4.79
C ARG A 69 2.46 12.39 3.85
N LYS A 70 3.24 11.38 3.47
CA LYS A 70 4.39 11.54 2.57
C LYS A 70 4.04 11.10 1.17
N PHE A 71 4.55 11.80 0.16
CA PHE A 71 4.26 11.56 -1.25
C PHE A 71 5.57 11.45 -2.04
N PHE A 72 5.67 10.44 -2.91
CA PHE A 72 6.79 10.29 -3.83
C PHE A 72 6.32 10.06 -5.27
N LEU A 73 6.78 10.89 -6.19
CA LEU A 73 6.52 10.76 -7.63
C LEU A 73 7.68 10.06 -8.31
N LEU A 74 7.43 8.87 -8.84
CA LEU A 74 8.37 8.14 -9.68
C LEU A 74 8.00 8.35 -11.17
N TYR A 75 8.84 9.04 -11.92
CA TYR A 75 8.64 9.36 -13.33
C TYR A 75 9.85 8.96 -14.18
N GLY A 76 9.66 8.86 -15.50
CA GLY A 76 10.69 8.44 -16.45
C GLY A 76 10.09 7.76 -17.68
N MET A 77 10.92 7.45 -18.67
CA MET A 77 10.50 6.80 -19.92
C MET A 77 9.73 5.49 -19.68
N GLY A 78 8.88 5.11 -20.64
CA GLY A 78 8.25 3.79 -20.68
C GLY A 78 9.31 2.68 -20.64
N GLY A 79 9.00 1.55 -20.00
CA GLY A 79 9.90 0.39 -19.95
C GLY A 79 11.10 0.49 -19.00
N ILE A 80 11.41 1.65 -18.41
CA ILE A 80 12.58 1.82 -17.50
C ILE A 80 12.46 1.07 -16.15
N GLY A 81 11.35 0.36 -15.92
CA GLY A 81 11.15 -0.46 -14.73
C GLY A 81 10.55 0.27 -13.52
N LYS A 82 9.83 1.40 -13.71
CA LYS A 82 9.19 2.14 -12.60
C LYS A 82 8.32 1.25 -11.71
N THR A 83 7.46 0.43 -12.31
CA THR A 83 6.61 -0.53 -11.57
C THR A 83 7.46 -1.52 -10.77
N GLN A 84 8.56 -2.02 -11.35
CA GLN A 84 9.46 -2.95 -10.66
C GLN A 84 10.22 -2.28 -9.50
N ILE A 85 10.56 -0.99 -9.61
CA ILE A 85 11.10 -0.21 -8.48
C ILE A 85 10.08 -0.14 -7.34
N CYS A 86 8.80 0.14 -7.64
CA CYS A 86 7.75 0.18 -6.62
C CYS A 86 7.57 -1.19 -5.94
N LEU A 87 7.49 -2.27 -6.72
CA LEU A 87 7.32 -3.62 -6.20
C LEU A 87 8.46 -4.01 -5.25
N ARG A 88 9.71 -3.81 -5.69
CA ARG A 88 10.88 -4.10 -4.84
C ARG A 88 10.93 -3.20 -3.61
N PHE A 89 10.56 -1.93 -3.73
CA PHE A 89 10.50 -1.04 -2.57
C PHE A 89 9.46 -1.51 -1.54
N VAL A 90 8.27 -1.92 -1.97
CA VAL A 90 7.21 -2.43 -1.11
C VAL A 90 7.66 -3.73 -0.42
N GLU A 91 8.20 -4.67 -1.19
CA GLU A 91 8.77 -5.93 -0.69
C GLU A 91 9.82 -5.67 0.40
N GLU A 92 10.84 -4.85 0.10
CA GLU A 92 11.91 -4.56 1.04
C GLU A 92 11.49 -3.72 2.26
N MET A 93 10.32 -3.07 2.24
CA MET A 93 9.81 -2.32 3.39
C MET A 93 8.85 -3.16 4.24
N PHE A 94 8.09 -4.04 3.61
CA PHE A 94 7.26 -5.04 4.27
C PHE A 94 8.14 -6.00 5.09
N ASP A 95 9.23 -6.50 4.50
CA ASP A 95 10.22 -7.35 5.20
C ASP A 95 10.89 -6.67 6.42
N SER A 96 10.82 -5.34 6.49
CA SER A 96 11.36 -4.54 7.59
C SER A 96 10.30 -3.99 8.55
N ASP A 97 9.06 -4.50 8.48
CA ASP A 97 7.92 -4.08 9.30
C ASP A 97 7.61 -2.57 9.25
N CYS A 98 8.04 -1.89 8.18
CA CYS A 98 7.86 -0.44 8.03
C CYS A 98 6.43 -0.06 7.60
N PHE A 99 5.71 -1.00 7.01
CA PHE A 99 4.31 -0.89 6.59
C PHE A 99 3.61 -2.22 6.82
N SER A 100 2.43 -2.15 7.41
CA SER A 100 1.59 -3.33 7.66
C SER A 100 0.55 -3.54 6.55
N ILE A 101 0.24 -2.48 5.79
CA ILE A 101 -0.82 -2.50 4.77
C ILE A 101 -0.30 -1.89 3.46
N VAL A 102 -0.59 -2.56 2.34
CA VAL A 102 -0.24 -2.12 0.98
C VAL A 102 -1.53 -1.99 0.17
N PHE A 103 -1.85 -0.79 -0.27
CA PHE A 103 -2.92 -0.52 -1.22
C PHE A 103 -2.34 -0.37 -2.62
N TRP A 104 -2.62 -1.31 -3.51
CA TRP A 104 -2.27 -1.20 -4.93
C TRP A 104 -3.49 -0.70 -5.69
N ILE A 105 -3.42 0.49 -6.30
CA ILE A 105 -4.56 1.06 -7.04
C ILE A 105 -4.13 1.37 -8.47
N ASP A 106 -4.83 0.79 -9.44
CA ASP A 106 -4.66 1.19 -10.83
C ASP A 106 -5.25 2.59 -11.06
N ALA A 107 -4.37 3.57 -11.17
CA ALA A 107 -4.71 4.96 -11.44
C ALA A 107 -4.70 5.34 -12.93
N SER A 108 -4.83 4.36 -13.84
CA SER A 108 -4.85 4.59 -15.29
C SER A 108 -6.06 5.40 -15.78
N SER A 109 -7.19 5.35 -15.07
CA SER A 109 -8.39 6.12 -15.36
C SER A 109 -9.20 6.41 -14.08
N VAL A 110 -10.15 7.35 -14.16
CA VAL A 110 -11.10 7.58 -13.05
C VAL A 110 -11.87 6.29 -12.71
N GLY A 111 -12.28 5.53 -13.73
CA GLY A 111 -13.01 4.28 -13.54
C GLY A 111 -12.21 3.22 -12.76
N THR A 112 -10.92 3.06 -13.08
CA THR A 112 -10.04 2.10 -12.38
C THR A 112 -9.72 2.55 -10.96
N ILE A 113 -9.61 3.87 -10.70
CA ILE A 113 -9.48 4.42 -9.34
C ILE A 113 -10.73 4.12 -8.52
N THR A 114 -11.91 4.44 -9.05
CA THR A 114 -13.19 4.18 -8.38
C THR A 114 -13.36 2.70 -8.08
N GLN A 115 -13.03 1.83 -9.04
CA GLN A 115 -13.10 0.38 -8.85
C GLN A 115 -12.12 -0.10 -7.78
N GLY A 116 -10.88 0.39 -7.78
CA GLY A 116 -9.88 0.07 -6.77
C GLY A 116 -10.33 0.47 -5.36
N LEU A 117 -10.86 1.68 -5.20
CA LEU A 117 -11.39 2.16 -3.91
C LEU A 117 -12.62 1.37 -3.45
N LYS A 118 -13.55 1.04 -4.35
CA LYS A 118 -14.68 0.16 -4.03
C LYS A 118 -14.23 -1.25 -3.62
N GLY A 119 -13.17 -1.77 -4.24
CA GLY A 119 -12.56 -3.03 -3.87
C GLY A 119 -12.04 -3.05 -2.43
N ILE A 120 -11.54 -1.92 -1.93
CA ILE A 120 -11.10 -1.77 -0.53
C ILE A 120 -12.27 -1.93 0.45
N CYS A 121 -13.46 -1.46 0.10
CA CYS A 121 -14.65 -1.62 0.95
C CYS A 121 -15.07 -3.08 1.16
N ILE A 122 -14.59 -4.00 0.32
CA ILE A 122 -14.91 -5.43 0.37
C ILE A 122 -13.96 -6.17 1.33
N LEU A 123 -12.88 -5.53 1.79
CA LEU A 123 -11.95 -6.14 2.74
C LEU A 123 -12.65 -6.41 4.08
N PRO A 124 -12.44 -7.56 4.72
CA PRO A 124 -13.09 -7.91 5.98
C PRO A 124 -12.93 -6.83 7.07
N GLU A 125 -11.72 -6.27 7.18
CA GLU A 125 -11.39 -5.22 8.14
C GLU A 125 -12.14 -3.92 7.83
N ALA A 126 -12.26 -3.57 6.54
CA ALA A 126 -13.05 -2.43 6.11
C ALA A 126 -14.54 -2.67 6.41
N GLN A 127 -15.12 -3.81 6.02
CA GLN A 127 -16.54 -4.11 6.25
C GLN A 127 -16.94 -4.03 7.73
N SER A 128 -16.06 -4.46 8.64
CA SER A 128 -16.28 -4.33 10.09
C SER A 128 -16.45 -2.88 10.57
N SER A 129 -15.99 -1.91 9.78
CA SER A 129 -16.10 -0.48 10.04
C SER A 129 -17.38 0.15 9.46
N GLY A 130 -18.27 -0.63 8.84
CA GLY A 130 -19.59 -0.18 8.38
C GLY A 130 -19.58 0.73 7.14
N LEU A 131 -18.67 0.50 6.19
CA LEU A 131 -18.59 1.29 4.96
C LEU A 131 -19.82 1.09 4.06
N ASP A 132 -20.23 2.16 3.37
CA ASP A 132 -21.35 2.19 2.43
C ASP A 132 -21.01 1.71 1.01
N GLY A 133 -19.77 1.26 0.78
CA GLY A 133 -19.28 0.85 -0.53
C GLY A 133 -18.94 2.00 -1.48
N SER A 134 -18.96 3.25 -1.03
CA SER A 134 -18.49 4.41 -1.79
C SER A 134 -16.96 4.56 -1.78
N PRO A 135 -16.36 5.19 -2.81
CA PRO A 135 -14.95 5.58 -2.78
C PRO A 135 -14.60 6.51 -1.60
N GLU A 136 -15.53 7.37 -1.20
CA GLU A 136 -15.35 8.32 -0.11
C GLU A 136 -15.25 7.60 1.24
N SER A 137 -16.08 6.59 1.49
CA SER A 137 -15.99 5.78 2.71
C SER A 137 -14.71 4.95 2.74
N ALA A 138 -14.24 4.44 1.59
CA ALA A 138 -12.92 3.80 1.48
C ALA A 138 -11.79 4.75 1.92
N LEU A 139 -11.76 5.97 1.38
CA LEU A 139 -10.75 6.97 1.71
C LEU A 139 -10.82 7.41 3.18
N HIS A 140 -12.02 7.57 3.72
CA HIS A 140 -12.23 7.87 5.14
C HIS A 140 -11.68 6.75 6.02
N TRP A 141 -11.99 5.50 5.70
CA TRP A 141 -11.47 4.32 6.40
C TRP A 141 -9.95 4.25 6.34
N ILE A 142 -9.33 4.39 5.16
CA ILE A 142 -7.87 4.44 4.99
C ILE A 142 -7.26 5.56 5.85
N GLY A 143 -7.92 6.71 5.91
CA GLY A 143 -7.52 7.85 6.74
C GLY A 143 -7.61 7.59 8.25
N SER A 144 -8.38 6.60 8.67
CA SER A 144 -8.61 6.23 10.08
C SER A 144 -7.73 5.08 10.59
N LEU A 145 -6.97 4.43 9.68
CA LEU A 145 -6.08 3.31 10.03
C LEU A 145 -5.03 3.73 11.04
N LYS A 146 -4.78 2.88 12.04
CA LYS A 146 -3.72 3.09 13.04
C LYS A 146 -2.38 2.55 12.54
N GLU A 147 -2.45 1.56 11.67
CA GLU A 147 -1.33 0.88 11.08
C GLU A 147 -0.65 1.75 10.01
N ASN A 148 0.68 1.61 9.90
CA ASN A 148 1.41 2.25 8.82
C ASN A 148 1.03 1.60 7.49
N TYR A 149 0.52 2.40 6.55
CA TYR A 149 0.17 1.93 5.23
C TYR A 149 0.97 2.63 4.14
N ILE A 150 1.08 1.95 3.00
CA ILE A 150 1.56 2.48 1.75
C ILE A 150 0.49 2.31 0.67
N MET A 151 0.32 3.31 -0.18
CA MET A 151 -0.51 3.23 -1.37
C MET A 151 0.36 3.47 -2.60
N VAL A 152 0.22 2.63 -3.63
CA VAL A 152 0.99 2.68 -4.87
C VAL A 152 0.08 2.95 -6.07
#